data_AF-A0A964FGU8-F1
#
_entry.id   AF-A0A964FGU8-F1
#
_cell.length_a   1.000
_cell.length_b   1.000
_cell.length_c   1.000
_cell.angle_alpha   90.00
_cell.angle_beta   90.00
_cell.angle_gamma   90.00
#
_symmetry.space_group_name_H-M   'P 1'
#
loop_
_entity.id
_entity.type
_entity.pdbx_description
1 polymer ?
#
loop_
_entity_poly.entity_id
_entity_poly.type
_entity_poly.pdbx_seq_one_letter_code
_entity_poly.pdbx_strand_id
1 'polypeptide(L)'
;MEQQLKEADAKLIESIAQCRQSTDTTQKQKCLNRLLFLIQQLPGIYSASHQDYPEAYNRTLEWACKNIDRFEPTTDSISRSMVIWINGYLKWRIRDLYISDNSYDPHRVYPSSREDNEADLIETIADPQISLSLLDTQIAQMQAEKEARIGNAIANYIKQDSGKNDSQFSYCQPHHH
;
A
#
# COMPACT_ATOMS: atom_id res chain seq x y z
N MET A 1 1.23 12.26 25.92
CA MET A 1 0.54 12.24 24.61
C MET A 1 0.84 13.52 23.81
N GLU A 2 0.63 14.71 24.37
CA GLU A 2 0.91 15.99 23.67
C GLU A 2 2.37 16.18 23.22
N GLN A 3 3.33 15.69 23.99
CA GLN A 3 4.76 15.84 23.66
C GLN A 3 5.18 14.97 22.45
N GLN A 4 4.59 13.78 22.31
CA GLN A 4 4.81 12.89 21.17
C GLN A 4 4.17 13.44 19.90
N LEU A 5 2.99 14.06 20.00
CA LEU A 5 2.32 14.70 18.87
C LEU A 5 3.09 15.92 18.35
N LYS A 6 3.66 16.73 19.25
CA LYS A 6 4.52 17.86 18.88
C LYS A 6 5.83 17.41 18.21
N GLU A 7 6.42 16.31 18.68
CA GLU A 7 7.61 15.74 18.04
C GLU A 7 7.30 15.17 16.65
N ALA A 8 6.15 14.51 16.48
CA ALA A 8 5.68 14.05 15.17
C ALA A 8 5.45 15.21 14.20
N ASP A 9 4.83 16.30 14.67
CA ASP A 9 4.62 17.53 13.88
C ASP A 9 5.96 18.11 13.41
N ALA A 10 6.96 18.22 14.30
CA ALA A 10 8.27 18.74 13.93
C ALA A 10 8.96 17.87 12.85
N LYS A 11 8.92 16.53 13.00
CA LYS A 11 9.50 15.59 12.03
C LYS A 11 8.78 15.64 10.68
N LEU A 12 7.46 15.82 10.68
CA LEU A 12 6.67 15.97 9.45
C LEU A 12 7.01 17.28 8.74
N ILE A 13 7.08 18.40 9.46
CA ILE A 13 7.47 19.70 8.88
C ILE A 13 8.84 19.59 8.21
N GLU A 14 9.82 19.04 8.93
CA GLU A 14 11.19 18.86 8.43
C GLU A 14 11.19 18.01 7.16
N SER A 15 10.48 16.89 7.16
CA SER A 15 10.41 15.97 6.02
C SER A 15 9.72 16.63 4.82
N ILE A 16 8.60 17.32 5.02
CA ILE A 16 7.88 18.01 3.94
C ILE A 16 8.76 19.11 3.31
N ALA A 17 9.46 19.89 4.14
CA ALA A 17 10.37 20.92 3.66
C ALA A 17 11.54 20.34 2.83
N GLN A 18 12.15 19.25 3.30
CA GLN A 18 13.21 18.55 2.57
C GLN A 18 12.72 18.01 1.22
N CYS A 19 11.50 17.46 1.17
CA CYS A 19 10.93 16.90 -0.05
C CYS A 19 10.66 17.99 -1.10
N ARG A 20 10.28 19.20 -0.68
CA ARG A 20 10.06 20.37 -1.54
C ARG A 20 11.35 20.98 -2.09
N GLN A 21 12.40 20.99 -1.29
CA GLN A 21 13.67 21.63 -1.63
C GLN A 21 14.61 20.70 -2.43
N SER A 22 14.38 19.39 -2.40
CA SER A 22 15.24 18.42 -3.07
C SER A 22 15.09 18.48 -4.60
N THR A 23 16.14 18.92 -5.27
CA THR A 23 16.27 18.89 -6.75
C THR A 23 16.89 17.59 -7.26
N ASP A 24 17.60 16.85 -6.41
CA ASP A 24 18.14 15.53 -6.69
C ASP A 24 17.06 14.45 -6.49
N THR A 25 16.82 13.65 -7.54
CA THR A 25 15.91 12.51 -7.56
C THR A 25 16.18 11.52 -6.42
N THR A 26 17.44 11.26 -6.09
CA THR A 26 17.81 10.28 -5.05
C THR A 26 17.43 10.79 -3.65
N GLN A 27 17.71 12.07 -3.39
CA GLN A 27 17.34 12.71 -2.13
C GLN A 27 15.83 12.86 -2.00
N LYS A 28 15.14 13.18 -3.10
CA LYS A 28 13.68 13.23 -3.15
C LYS A 28 13.07 11.87 -2.82
N GLN A 29 13.58 10.78 -3.38
CA GLN A 29 13.12 9.42 -3.05
C GLN A 29 13.33 9.07 -1.58
N LYS A 30 14.52 9.36 -1.02
CA LYS A 30 14.79 9.14 0.41
C LYS A 30 13.83 9.92 1.29
N CYS A 31 13.59 11.18 0.95
CA CYS A 31 12.65 12.03 1.68
C CYS A 31 11.23 11.48 1.62
N LEU A 32 10.75 11.10 0.43
CA LEU A 32 9.41 10.53 0.24
C LEU A 32 9.25 9.22 1.02
N ASN A 33 10.26 8.35 1.03
CA ASN A 33 10.23 7.12 1.83
C ASN A 33 10.14 7.41 3.33
N ARG A 34 10.90 8.40 3.83
CA ARG A 34 10.81 8.84 5.24
C ARG A 34 9.42 9.41 5.55
N LEU A 35 8.86 10.21 4.65
CA LEU A 35 7.53 10.77 4.78
C LEU A 35 6.45 9.69 4.83
N LEU A 36 6.52 8.68 3.95
CA LEU A 36 5.59 7.55 3.95
C LEU A 36 5.62 6.80 5.28
N PHE A 37 6.82 6.56 5.82
CA PHE A 37 6.96 5.93 7.14
C PHE A 37 6.30 6.76 8.25
N LEU A 38 6.48 8.08 8.24
CA LEU A 38 5.83 8.98 9.21
C LEU A 38 4.31 8.96 9.07
N ILE A 39 3.79 9.03 7.84
CA ILE A 39 2.35 9.00 7.56
C ILE A 39 1.71 7.71 8.10
N GLN A 40 2.35 6.56 7.88
CA GLN A 40 1.83 5.26 8.32
C GLN A 40 1.79 5.12 9.84
N GLN A 41 2.56 5.92 10.59
CA GLN A 41 2.54 5.95 12.04
C GLN A 41 1.52 6.94 12.62
N LEU A 42 0.87 7.76 11.78
CA LEU A 42 -0.10 8.72 12.27
C LEU A 42 -1.38 8.03 12.74
N PRO A 43 -1.87 8.33 13.95
CA PRO A 43 -3.16 7.83 14.39
C PRO A 43 -4.29 8.52 13.61
N GLY A 44 -5.37 7.79 13.36
CA GLY A 44 -6.58 8.34 12.73
C GLY A 44 -6.59 8.33 11.20
N ILE A 45 -5.62 7.68 10.56
CA ILE A 45 -5.77 7.28 9.15
C ILE A 45 -6.97 6.33 9.06
N TYR A 46 -7.89 6.65 8.16
CA TYR A 46 -9.12 5.89 7.96
C TYR A 46 -8.77 4.46 7.53
N SER A 47 -9.24 3.47 8.28
CA SER A 47 -9.16 2.05 7.92
C SER A 47 -10.56 1.52 7.60
N ALA A 48 -10.65 0.61 6.63
CA ALA A 48 -11.90 -0.09 6.31
C ALA A 48 -11.62 -1.54 5.93
N SER A 49 -12.49 -2.45 6.36
CA SER A 49 -12.44 -3.88 5.98
C SER A 49 -12.89 -4.14 4.55
N HIS A 50 -12.92 -3.12 3.69
CA HIS A 50 -13.35 -3.23 2.30
C HIS A 50 -12.27 -3.95 1.48
N GLN A 51 -12.65 -4.84 0.57
CA GLN A 51 -11.68 -5.58 -0.24
C GLN A 51 -10.76 -4.68 -1.07
N ASP A 52 -11.28 -3.54 -1.55
CA ASP A 52 -10.51 -2.55 -2.32
C ASP A 52 -9.71 -1.58 -1.44
N TYR A 53 -9.87 -1.63 -0.11
CA TYR A 53 -9.20 -0.70 0.80
C TYR A 53 -7.67 -0.72 0.63
N PRO A 54 -6.98 -1.86 0.53
CA PRO A 54 -5.53 -1.89 0.33
C PRO A 54 -5.10 -1.18 -0.96
N GLU A 55 -5.84 -1.39 -2.06
CA GLU A 55 -5.56 -0.72 -3.34
C GLU A 55 -5.85 0.79 -3.25
N ALA A 56 -6.97 1.16 -2.64
CA ALA A 56 -7.32 2.56 -2.41
C ALA A 56 -6.26 3.29 -1.57
N TYR A 57 -5.77 2.61 -0.53
CA TYR A 57 -4.75 3.12 0.37
C TYR A 57 -3.41 3.30 -0.37
N ASN A 58 -2.96 2.29 -1.12
CA ASN A 58 -1.74 2.38 -1.93
C ASN A 58 -1.81 3.54 -2.93
N ARG A 59 -2.90 3.67 -3.68
CA ARG A 59 -3.11 4.80 -4.61
C ARG A 59 -3.13 6.14 -3.90
N THR A 60 -3.64 6.19 -2.68
CA THR A 60 -3.66 7.41 -1.86
C THR A 60 -2.25 7.80 -1.43
N LEU A 61 -1.43 6.85 -0.98
CA LEU A 61 -0.03 7.11 -0.63
C LEU A 61 0.78 7.58 -1.83
N GLU A 62 0.61 6.96 -3.00
CA GLU A 62 1.23 7.43 -4.23
C GLU A 62 0.81 8.86 -4.59
N TRP A 63 -0.49 9.14 -4.50
CA TRP A 63 -1.01 10.48 -4.76
C TRP A 63 -0.45 11.50 -3.78
N ALA A 64 -0.38 11.17 -2.49
CA ALA A 64 0.18 12.04 -1.46
C ALA A 64 1.66 12.37 -1.76
N CYS A 65 2.47 11.36 -2.13
CA CYS A 65 3.86 11.58 -2.54
C CYS A 65 3.99 12.49 -3.77
N LYS A 66 3.10 12.34 -4.76
CA LYS A 66 3.09 13.16 -5.98
C LYS A 66 2.62 14.59 -5.72
N ASN A 67 1.80 14.82 -4.69
CA ASN A 67 1.13 16.10 -4.43
C ASN A 67 1.60 16.77 -3.13
N ILE A 68 2.65 16.27 -2.48
CA ILE A 68 3.14 16.81 -1.20
C ILE A 68 3.55 18.29 -1.29
N ASP A 69 3.96 18.73 -2.49
CA ASP A 69 4.30 20.13 -2.77
C ASP A 69 3.07 21.05 -2.63
N ARG A 70 1.86 20.51 -2.77
CA ARG A 70 0.57 21.23 -2.65
C ARG A 70 -0.08 21.10 -1.28
N PHE A 71 0.53 20.36 -0.35
CA PHE A 71 -0.03 20.19 0.99
C PHE A 71 0.05 21.50 1.77
N GLU A 72 -1.07 21.99 2.26
CA GLU A 72 -1.13 23.16 3.14
C GLU A 72 -1.86 22.79 4.42
N PRO A 73 -1.26 23.01 5.60
CA PRO A 73 -1.91 22.70 6.85
C PRO A 73 -3.09 23.64 7.10
N THR A 74 -4.22 23.04 7.47
CA THR A 74 -5.48 23.75 7.73
C THR A 74 -5.76 23.93 9.22
N THR A 75 -4.95 23.30 10.09
CA THR A 75 -5.04 23.39 11.54
C THR A 75 -3.65 23.63 12.14
N ASP A 76 -3.60 24.01 13.42
CA ASP A 76 -2.34 24.24 14.14
C ASP A 76 -1.47 22.98 14.28
N SER A 77 -2.06 21.78 14.09
CA SER A 77 -1.31 20.52 14.06
C SER A 77 -1.10 20.04 12.63
N ILE A 78 0.16 19.84 12.28
CA ILE A 78 0.57 19.36 10.95
C ILE A 78 0.14 17.92 10.75
N SER A 79 0.33 17.07 11.75
CA SER A 79 -0.11 15.67 11.76
C SER A 79 -1.62 15.59 11.54
N ARG A 80 -2.40 16.40 12.28
CA ARG A 80 -3.86 16.41 12.12
C ARG A 80 -4.28 16.87 10.72
N SER A 81 -3.65 17.92 10.22
CA SER A 81 -3.91 18.43 8.87
C SER A 81 -3.54 17.39 7.80
N MET A 82 -2.44 16.66 7.98
CA MET A 82 -2.00 15.59 7.10
C MET A 82 -3.00 14.42 7.08
N VAL A 83 -3.47 14.00 8.25
CA VAL A 83 -4.49 12.96 8.38
C VAL A 83 -5.78 13.37 7.68
N ILE A 84 -6.26 14.60 7.89
CA ILE A 84 -7.46 15.11 7.20
C ILE A 84 -7.28 15.09 5.69
N TRP A 85 -6.13 15.54 5.20
CA TRP A 85 -5.82 15.61 3.77
C TRP A 85 -5.79 14.22 3.13
N ILE A 86 -5.12 13.26 3.76
CA ILE A 86 -5.04 11.87 3.30
C ILE A 86 -6.42 11.21 3.35
N ASN A 87 -7.15 11.32 4.45
CA ASN A 87 -8.46 10.71 4.62
C ASN A 87 -9.49 11.26 3.64
N GLY A 88 -9.42 12.55 3.34
CA GLY A 88 -10.26 13.18 2.32
C GLY A 88 -10.10 12.47 0.97
N TYR A 89 -8.86 12.28 0.53
CA TYR A 89 -8.59 11.60 -0.74
C TYR A 89 -8.94 10.10 -0.69
N LEU A 90 -8.61 9.42 0.41
CA LEU A 90 -8.84 7.99 0.60
C LEU A 90 -10.33 7.65 0.50
N LYS A 91 -11.21 8.43 1.14
CA LYS A 91 -12.66 8.25 1.05
C LYS A 91 -13.16 8.31 -0.39
N TRP A 92 -12.69 9.28 -1.17
CA TRP A 92 -13.05 9.38 -2.59
C TRP A 92 -12.48 8.22 -3.40
N ARG A 93 -11.25 7.79 -3.12
CA ARG A 93 -10.63 6.69 -3.87
C ARG A 93 -11.36 5.36 -3.66
N ILE A 94 -11.80 5.07 -2.43
CA ILE A 94 -12.61 3.88 -2.14
C ILE A 94 -13.94 3.95 -2.91
N ARG A 95 -14.59 5.12 -2.90
CA ARG A 95 -15.83 5.34 -3.65
C ARG A 95 -15.64 5.17 -5.17
N ASP A 96 -14.55 5.69 -5.73
CA ASP A 96 -14.23 5.55 -7.16
C ASP A 96 -14.06 4.08 -7.54
N LEU A 97 -13.28 3.32 -6.75
CA LEU A 97 -13.06 1.89 -6.98
C LEU A 97 -14.36 1.10 -6.89
N TYR A 98 -15.18 1.42 -5.89
CA TYR A 98 -16.52 0.84 -5.71
C TYR A 98 -17.43 1.04 -6.92
N ILE A 99 -17.50 2.27 -7.46
CA ILE A 99 -18.34 2.61 -8.62
C ILE A 99 -17.80 1.98 -9.91
N SER A 100 -16.47 1.94 -10.07
CA SER A 100 -15.84 1.39 -11.27
C SER A 100 -15.97 -0.13 -11.40
N ASP A 101 -16.09 -0.84 -10.28
CA ASP A 101 -16.13 -2.31 -10.21
C ASP A 101 -17.55 -2.85 -9.95
N ASN A 102 -18.57 -2.08 -10.36
CA ASN A 102 -19.98 -2.43 -10.23
C ASN A 102 -20.46 -3.45 -11.29
N SER A 103 -19.54 -4.28 -11.82
CA SER A 103 -19.91 -5.60 -12.34
C SER A 103 -20.23 -6.48 -11.15
N TYR A 104 -21.49 -6.86 -10.99
CA TYR A 104 -21.99 -7.67 -9.89
C TYR A 104 -21.10 -8.90 -9.62
N ASP A 105 -20.35 -8.88 -8.52
CA ASP A 105 -19.60 -10.03 -8.01
C ASP A 105 -20.34 -10.58 -6.77
N PRO A 106 -20.91 -11.80 -6.83
CA PRO A 106 -21.62 -12.42 -5.72
C PRO A 106 -20.77 -12.62 -4.45
N HIS A 107 -19.44 -12.54 -4.55
CA HIS A 107 -18.51 -12.73 -3.42
C HIS A 107 -18.01 -11.42 -2.81
N ARG A 108 -18.37 -10.26 -3.39
CA ARG A 108 -17.99 -8.93 -2.86
C ARG A 108 -18.76 -8.60 -1.58
N VAL A 109 -18.04 -8.15 -0.55
CA VAL A 109 -18.66 -7.55 0.64
C VAL A 109 -18.93 -6.08 0.34
N TYR A 110 -20.18 -5.77 -0.03
CA TYR A 110 -20.63 -4.40 -0.29
C TYR A 110 -20.98 -3.69 1.03
N PRO A 111 -20.53 -2.44 1.27
CA PRO A 111 -21.02 -1.65 2.38
C PRO A 111 -22.51 -1.39 2.18
N SER A 112 -23.33 -1.74 3.17
CA SER A 112 -24.77 -1.50 3.10
C SER A 112 -25.00 0.00 2.91
N SER A 113 -25.75 0.37 1.88
CA SER A 113 -26.11 1.74 1.48
C SER A 113 -26.98 2.50 2.50
N ARG A 114 -27.01 2.07 3.77
CA ARG A 114 -27.62 2.86 4.84
C ARG A 114 -26.60 3.87 5.34
N GLU A 115 -26.71 5.05 4.76
CA GLU A 115 -26.32 6.31 5.40
C GLU A 115 -26.91 6.35 6.83
N ASP A 116 -26.17 7.00 7.74
CA ASP A 116 -26.52 7.31 9.13
C ASP A 116 -26.14 6.31 10.24
N ASN A 117 -24.87 5.88 10.31
CA ASN A 117 -24.20 5.69 11.60
C ASN A 117 -22.68 5.77 11.42
N GLU A 118 -22.15 7.00 11.48
CA GLU A 118 -20.71 7.29 11.57
C GLU A 118 -20.07 6.66 12.84
N ALA A 119 -20.90 6.16 13.77
CA ALA A 119 -20.51 5.47 14.99
C ALA A 119 -20.31 3.94 14.84
N ASP A 120 -21.08 3.24 13.99
CA ASP A 120 -21.10 1.76 13.98
C ASP A 120 -19.91 1.14 13.20
N LEU A 121 -19.32 1.90 12.27
CA LEU A 121 -18.10 1.47 11.59
C LEU A 121 -16.87 1.58 12.50
N ILE A 122 -16.86 2.50 13.47
CA ILE A 122 -15.73 2.67 14.40
C ILE A 122 -15.70 1.54 15.45
N GLU A 123 -16.85 1.08 15.94
CA GLU A 123 -16.90 0.01 16.94
C GLU A 123 -16.47 -1.36 16.38
N THR A 124 -16.69 -1.61 15.10
CA THR A 124 -16.24 -2.88 14.47
C THR A 124 -14.73 -2.88 14.16
N ILE A 125 -14.08 -1.71 14.18
CA ILE A 125 -12.64 -1.52 13.89
C ILE A 125 -11.77 -1.61 15.16
N ALA A 126 -12.36 -1.60 16.35
CA ALA A 126 -11.61 -1.58 17.61
C ALA A 126 -10.81 -2.87 17.90
N ASP A 127 -10.96 -3.93 17.10
CA ASP A 127 -10.16 -5.15 17.26
C ASP A 127 -8.98 -5.20 16.26
N PRO A 128 -7.76 -4.82 16.68
CA PRO A 128 -6.56 -4.91 15.86
C PRO A 128 -6.25 -6.35 15.39
N GLN A 129 -6.80 -7.40 16.02
CA GLN A 129 -6.61 -8.78 15.59
C GLN A 129 -7.30 -9.06 14.25
N ILE A 130 -8.47 -8.46 14.00
CA ILE A 130 -9.25 -8.68 12.77
C ILE A 130 -8.59 -7.99 11.57
N SER A 131 -8.08 -6.77 11.77
CA SER A 131 -7.36 -6.02 10.74
C SER A 131 -6.05 -6.70 10.31
N LEU A 132 -5.28 -7.22 11.27
CA LEU A 132 -4.02 -7.93 10.98
C LEU A 132 -4.29 -9.27 10.30
N SER A 133 -5.30 -10.00 10.78
CA SER A 133 -5.77 -11.27 10.21
C SER A 133 -6.11 -11.17 8.71
N LEU A 134 -6.80 -10.11 8.30
CA LEU A 134 -7.19 -9.92 6.90
C LEU A 134 -5.97 -9.61 6.00
N LEU A 135 -5.05 -8.77 6.47
CA LEU A 135 -3.83 -8.43 5.75
C LEU A 135 -2.91 -9.65 5.59
N ASP A 136 -2.71 -10.42 6.66
CA ASP A 136 -1.90 -11.65 6.63
C ASP A 136 -2.49 -12.68 5.66
N THR A 137 -3.82 -12.78 5.60
CA THR A 137 -4.52 -13.66 4.67
C THR A 137 -4.28 -13.24 3.21
N GLN A 138 -4.36 -11.93 2.91
CA GLN A 138 -4.10 -11.42 1.56
C GLN A 138 -2.62 -11.56 1.16
N ILE A 139 -1.69 -11.35 2.10
CA ILE A 139 -0.25 -11.57 1.87
C ILE A 139 0.01 -13.04 1.54
N ALA A 140 -0.58 -13.97 2.28
CA ALA A 140 -0.45 -15.40 2.02
C ALA A 140 -1.01 -15.79 0.64
N GLN A 141 -2.16 -15.24 0.24
CA GLN A 141 -2.73 -15.46 -1.09
C GLN A 141 -1.80 -14.97 -2.21
N MET A 142 -1.29 -13.73 -2.10
CA MET A 142 -0.34 -13.18 -3.08
C MET A 142 0.96 -14.00 -3.18
N GLN A 143 1.45 -14.51 -2.05
CA GLN A 143 2.63 -15.39 -2.04
C GLN A 143 2.34 -16.73 -2.72
N ALA A 144 1.20 -17.36 -2.42
CA ALA A 144 0.78 -18.61 -3.05
C ALA A 144 0.60 -18.47 -4.57
N GLU A 145 0.00 -17.38 -5.04
CA GLU A 145 -0.15 -17.09 -6.47
C GLU A 145 1.21 -16.92 -7.16
N LYS A 146 2.13 -16.20 -6.52
CA LYS A 146 3.49 -16.01 -7.04
C LYS A 146 4.24 -17.34 -7.15
N GLU A 147 4.16 -18.18 -6.12
CA GLU A 147 4.77 -19.51 -6.10
C GLU A 147 4.19 -20.41 -7.20
N ALA A 148 2.86 -20.42 -7.36
CA ALA A 148 2.21 -21.16 -8.44
C ALA A 148 2.67 -20.68 -9.82
N ARG A 149 2.83 -19.36 -10.01
CA ARG A 149 3.33 -18.79 -11.26
C ARG A 149 4.76 -19.22 -11.57
N ILE A 150 5.64 -19.17 -10.57
CA ILE A 150 7.04 -19.61 -10.69
C ILE A 150 7.10 -21.11 -10.96
N GLY A 151 6.35 -21.92 -10.22
CA GLY A 151 6.26 -23.37 -10.41
C GLY A 151 5.78 -23.75 -11.81
N ASN A 152 4.75 -23.08 -12.33
CA ASN A 152 4.27 -23.29 -13.69
C ASN A 152 5.31 -22.88 -14.74
N ALA A 153 6.03 -21.77 -14.54
CA ALA A 153 7.10 -21.35 -15.44
C ALA A 153 8.24 -22.38 -15.48
N ILE A 154 8.66 -22.90 -14.32
CA ILE A 154 9.69 -23.96 -14.22
C ILE A 154 9.21 -25.25 -14.87
N ALA A 155 7.98 -25.70 -14.60
CA ALA A 155 7.42 -26.91 -15.19
C ALA A 155 7.33 -26.81 -16.72
N ASN A 156 6.95 -25.65 -17.25
CA ASN A 156 6.93 -25.39 -18.68
C ASN A 156 8.34 -25.38 -19.27
N TYR A 157 9.32 -24.83 -18.57
CA TYR A 157 10.72 -24.87 -18.97
C TYR A 157 11.25 -26.30 -19.07
N ILE A 158 11.03 -27.13 -18.04
CA ILE A 158 11.43 -28.55 -18.02
C ILE A 158 10.77 -29.33 -19.17
N LYS A 159 9.49 -29.09 -19.45
CA LYS A 159 8.78 -29.73 -20.58
C LYS A 159 9.30 -29.31 -21.95
N GLN A 160 9.75 -28.06 -22.09
CA GLN A 160 10.37 -27.58 -23.33
C GLN A 160 11.80 -28.08 -23.49
N ASP A 161 12.51 -28.31 -22.39
CA ASP A 161 13.87 -28.87 -22.36
C ASP A 161 13.87 -30.38 -22.65
N SER A 162 12.92 -31.14 -22.08
CA SER A 162 12.78 -32.58 -22.33
C SER A 162 12.30 -32.95 -23.75
N GLY A 163 11.87 -31.97 -24.54
CA GLY A 163 11.56 -32.11 -25.97
C GLY A 163 12.76 -31.82 -26.90
N LYS A 164 13.89 -31.33 -26.36
CA LYS A 164 15.14 -31.16 -27.09
C LYS A 164 16.06 -32.33 -26.74
N ASN A 165 16.33 -33.17 -27.73
CA ASN A 165 17.19 -34.34 -27.64
C ASN A 165 18.41 -34.16 -26.72
N ASP A 166 18.70 -35.21 -25.93
CA ASP A 166 19.90 -35.49 -25.12
C ASP A 166 21.21 -35.46 -25.94
N SER A 167 21.55 -34.33 -26.57
CA SER A 167 22.72 -34.23 -27.45
C SER A 167 23.47 -32.90 -27.32
N GLN A 168 23.37 -32.22 -26.17
CA GLN A 168 24.12 -30.99 -25.96
C GLN A 168 24.67 -30.76 -24.54
N PHE A 169 24.94 -31.82 -23.78
CA PHE A 169 25.81 -31.76 -22.59
C PHE A 169 27.25 -32.17 -22.88
N SER A 170 27.78 -31.83 -24.06
CA SER A 170 29.16 -32.18 -24.47
C SER A 170 30.08 -30.96 -24.57
N TYR A 171 30.17 -30.09 -23.56
CA TYR A 171 31.27 -29.11 -23.48
C TYR A 171 31.52 -28.69 -22.03
N CYS A 172 32.09 -29.60 -21.24
CA CYS A 172 32.85 -29.29 -20.03
C CYS A 172 33.93 -30.37 -19.87
N GLN A 173 34.95 -30.35 -20.72
CA GLN A 173 36.21 -31.01 -20.40
C GLN A 173 37.15 -29.99 -19.75
N PRO A 174 37.72 -30.27 -18.56
CA PRO A 174 38.75 -29.43 -17.99
C PRO A 174 40.05 -29.65 -18.77
N HIS A 175 40.63 -28.58 -19.29
CA HIS A 175 41.99 -28.59 -19.81
C HIS A 175 42.96 -28.87 -18.65
N HIS A 176 43.47 -30.11 -18.58
CA HIS A 176 44.68 -30.40 -17.83
C HIS A 176 45.87 -30.44 -18.78
N HIS A 177 46.90 -29.71 -18.35
CA HIS A 177 48.14 -29.41 -19.05
C HIS A 177 49.10 -30.60 -19.12
#